data_AF-A0A850G8D6-F1
#
_entry.id   AF-A0A850G8D6-F1
#
_cell.length_a   1.000
_cell.length_b   1.000
_cell.length_c   1.000
_cell.angle_alpha   90.00
_cell.angle_beta   90.00
_cell.angle_gamma   90.00
#
_symmetry.space_group_name_H-M   'P 1'
#
loop_
_entity.id
_entity.type
_entity.pdbx_description
1 polymer ?
#
loop_
_entity_poly.entity_id
_entity_poly.type
_entity_poly.pdbx_seq_one_letter_code
_entity_poly.pdbx_strand_id
1 'polypeptide(L)'
;MGRSIALAGGTGFIGRHVAARLVAAGHRVVAVARGVARSSSTDSETTEVELRRCDLSQASVAEIAAALAGCDALVNLVGIKREEPGGLSFEQAHVALPQRLAAAARAAGISRLIHVSVAGARAHPRSAYLDSKARGEQAVLAEGLALDDPSVTVLRPGVVYGRGDDLLRNLADGVRSAPIFPGPDGGRAELAPVAVEDVAEAVARCLEGEREAALRGAVIDVVGPARLSLRALVHEVAAAPSVARPCLVAPVPAALLRPAAALLERLSADPLLTPSQLVLLREGVVGDPEPARRLLDLETRPLSAAAIDAALADFRPRLPSLRLLPDPRASAELHAQVTRTTADFGPVPSSGRLLAFAAIAVAAMLLAPRWIPSVWTRMAALEVTLSILALLTLDLRWGALWRPKPARLAWGLGAALIMWAGALGVGAALAALAPALWSQAAALYDWADALPLAASAALLAVIVAGEELVWRGALGLALVPRLGPWGATLTSAALFTLAHLSSGPPLLALAAALAGGAWTALAIRSRSLIAPFSCHLIWDAALLWLTPMRGF
;
A
#
# COMPACT_ATOMS: atom_id res chain seq x y z
N MET A 1 -45.28 6.82 6.21
CA MET A 1 -45.07 8.07 6.99
C MET A 1 -43.62 8.09 7.45
N GLY A 2 -42.95 9.24 7.35
CA GLY A 2 -41.55 9.36 7.75
C GLY A 2 -41.38 9.23 9.27
N ARG A 3 -40.46 8.38 9.71
CA ARG A 3 -40.01 8.24 11.11
C ARG A 3 -38.86 9.21 11.43
N SER A 4 -38.73 9.58 12.71
CA SER A 4 -37.57 10.30 13.26
C SER A 4 -36.54 9.29 13.79
N ILE A 5 -35.33 9.28 13.24
CA ILE A 5 -34.34 8.23 13.48
C ILE A 5 -33.06 8.82 14.06
N ALA A 6 -32.66 8.34 15.24
CA ALA A 6 -31.38 8.69 15.83
C ALA A 6 -30.25 7.77 15.31
N LEU A 7 -29.12 8.35 14.92
CA LEU A 7 -27.91 7.64 14.52
C LEU A 7 -26.80 7.87 15.54
N ALA A 8 -26.46 6.84 16.32
CA ALA A 8 -25.22 6.81 17.08
C ALA A 8 -24.08 6.43 16.12
N GLY A 9 -23.12 7.33 15.90
CA GLY A 9 -22.05 7.13 14.91
C GLY A 9 -22.40 7.63 13.50
N GLY A 10 -23.39 8.51 13.36
CA GLY A 10 -23.81 9.09 12.06
C GLY A 10 -22.71 9.89 11.33
N THR A 11 -21.66 10.33 12.03
CA THR A 11 -20.50 11.01 11.45
C THR A 11 -19.39 10.07 10.97
N GLY A 12 -19.57 8.75 11.09
CA GLY A 12 -18.63 7.75 10.59
C GLY A 12 -18.83 7.42 9.11
N PHE A 13 -17.98 6.56 8.56
CA PHE A 13 -18.07 6.07 7.17
C PHE A 13 -19.46 5.49 6.87
N ILE A 14 -19.87 4.41 7.56
CA ILE A 14 -21.20 3.79 7.37
C ILE A 14 -22.32 4.77 7.74
N GLY A 15 -22.12 5.58 8.79
CA GLY A 15 -23.08 6.56 9.30
C GLY A 15 -23.58 7.55 8.26
N ARG A 16 -22.67 8.12 7.46
CA ARG A 16 -23.04 9.09 6.42
C ARG A 16 -23.88 8.46 5.30
N HIS A 17 -23.55 7.24 4.89
CA HIS A 17 -24.30 6.51 3.86
C HIS A 17 -25.69 6.09 4.36
N VAL A 18 -25.78 5.63 5.62
CA VAL A 18 -27.07 5.34 6.28
C VAL A 18 -27.92 6.61 6.38
N ALA A 19 -27.33 7.74 6.82
CA ALA A 19 -28.04 9.00 6.93
C ALA A 19 -28.61 9.45 5.58
N ALA A 20 -27.78 9.45 4.52
CA ALA A 20 -28.21 9.82 3.17
C ALA A 20 -29.34 8.92 2.66
N ARG A 21 -29.24 7.60 2.86
CA ARG A 21 -30.27 6.65 2.43
C ARG A 21 -31.59 6.82 3.17
N LEU A 22 -31.56 7.11 4.48
CA LEU A 22 -32.74 7.33 5.30
C LEU A 22 -33.44 8.66 4.96
N VAL A 23 -32.66 9.72 4.75
CA VAL A 23 -33.18 11.01 4.24
C VAL A 23 -33.86 10.81 2.90
N ALA A 24 -33.24 10.09 1.95
CA ALA A 24 -33.84 9.77 0.66
C ALA A 24 -35.14 8.92 0.76
N ALA A 25 -35.31 8.15 1.84
CA ALA A 25 -36.56 7.44 2.15
C ALA A 25 -37.63 8.33 2.82
N GLY A 26 -37.37 9.63 3.01
CA GLY A 26 -38.30 10.57 3.63
C GLY A 26 -38.33 10.51 5.17
N HIS A 27 -37.29 9.97 5.80
CA HIS A 27 -37.15 9.99 7.26
C HIS A 27 -36.45 11.26 7.74
N ARG A 28 -36.79 11.71 8.95
CA ARG A 28 -35.99 12.72 9.66
C ARG A 28 -34.83 12.03 10.34
N VAL A 29 -33.61 12.48 10.10
CA VAL A 29 -32.39 11.86 10.66
C VAL A 29 -31.74 12.79 11.68
N VAL A 30 -31.45 12.23 12.86
CA VAL A 30 -30.79 12.91 13.98
C VAL A 30 -29.46 12.20 14.27
N ALA A 31 -28.33 12.77 13.89
CA ALA A 31 -27.01 12.20 14.22
C ALA A 31 -26.52 12.69 15.58
N VAL A 32 -26.24 11.74 16.47
CA VAL A 32 -25.71 11.98 17.82
C VAL A 32 -24.19 11.97 17.76
N ALA A 33 -23.55 13.10 18.06
CA ALA A 33 -22.10 13.28 17.88
C ALA A 33 -21.46 14.12 19.00
N ARG A 34 -20.15 13.93 19.19
CA ARG A 34 -19.33 14.64 20.20
C ARG A 34 -19.27 16.16 20.00
N GLY A 35 -19.40 16.63 18.77
CA GLY A 35 -19.37 18.05 18.43
C GLY A 35 -20.03 18.38 17.09
N VAL A 36 -20.35 19.66 16.89
CA VAL A 36 -20.91 20.22 15.65
C VAL A 36 -19.76 20.58 14.71
N ALA A 37 -18.96 19.59 14.29
CA ALA A 37 -17.95 19.86 13.27
C ALA A 37 -18.65 19.84 11.91
N ARG A 38 -18.74 21.01 11.25
CA ARG A 38 -19.01 21.07 9.80
C ARG A 38 -17.97 20.18 9.14
N SER A 39 -18.39 19.05 8.59
CA SER A 39 -17.56 18.25 7.71
C SER A 39 -17.23 19.11 6.50
N SER A 40 -16.01 19.64 6.45
CA SER A 40 -15.45 20.28 5.27
C SER A 40 -15.14 19.19 4.24
N SER A 41 -16.17 18.78 3.50
CA SER A 41 -16.04 18.15 2.20
C SER A 41 -17.32 18.45 1.43
N THR A 42 -17.12 18.93 0.21
CA THR A 42 -18.00 19.53 -0.79
C THR A 42 -19.27 18.75 -1.20
N ASP A 43 -19.93 18.03 -0.30
CA ASP A 43 -21.21 17.37 -0.58
C ASP A 43 -22.34 18.21 0.02
N SER A 44 -23.02 18.96 -0.85
CA SER A 44 -24.18 19.79 -0.53
C SER A 44 -25.44 19.01 -0.08
N GLU A 45 -25.31 17.71 0.19
CA GLU A 45 -26.43 16.78 0.44
C GLU A 45 -26.76 16.60 1.93
N THR A 46 -25.94 17.10 2.88
CA THR A 46 -26.16 16.85 4.32
C THR A 46 -26.94 17.95 5.06
N THR A 47 -27.55 18.91 4.36
CA THR A 47 -28.35 19.98 5.02
C THR A 47 -29.58 19.43 5.75
N GLU A 48 -29.99 18.19 5.44
CA GLU A 48 -31.22 17.56 5.98
C GLU A 48 -30.99 16.68 7.23
N VAL A 49 -29.76 16.57 7.75
CA VAL A 49 -29.46 15.80 8.97
C VAL A 49 -29.31 16.73 10.18
N GLU A 50 -30.15 16.52 11.20
CA GLU A 50 -30.04 17.23 12.48
C GLU A 50 -28.85 16.70 13.29
N LEU A 51 -28.01 17.59 13.80
CA LEU A 51 -26.90 17.22 14.68
C LEU A 51 -27.25 17.51 16.14
N ARG A 52 -27.26 16.47 16.98
CA ARG A 52 -27.38 16.60 18.44
C ARG A 52 -26.07 16.31 19.13
N ARG A 53 -25.64 17.24 19.96
CA ARG A 53 -24.39 17.11 20.70
C ARG A 53 -24.57 16.18 21.90
N CYS A 54 -23.87 15.05 21.89
CA CYS A 54 -23.73 14.14 23.03
C CYS A 54 -22.45 13.33 22.84
N ASP A 55 -21.55 13.39 23.82
CA ASP A 55 -20.35 12.56 23.79
C ASP A 55 -20.66 11.17 24.36
N LEU A 56 -21.02 10.25 23.47
CA LEU A 56 -21.35 8.86 23.80
C LEU A 56 -20.23 8.12 24.56
N SER A 57 -18.97 8.60 24.51
CA SER A 57 -17.89 7.96 25.28
C SER A 57 -18.10 8.14 26.79
N GLN A 58 -18.54 9.33 27.22
CA GLN A 58 -18.65 9.73 28.63
C GLN A 58 -20.11 9.86 29.10
N ALA A 59 -21.06 10.01 28.18
CA ALA A 59 -22.45 10.30 28.52
C ALA A 59 -23.11 9.20 29.36
N SER A 60 -23.87 9.64 30.36
CA SER A 60 -24.78 8.80 31.14
C SER A 60 -25.99 8.38 30.31
N VAL A 61 -26.71 7.36 30.78
CA VAL A 61 -27.95 6.88 30.13
C VAL A 61 -28.98 8.02 29.99
N ALA A 62 -29.09 8.90 31.00
CA ALA A 62 -30.03 10.03 30.97
C ALA A 62 -29.66 11.08 29.92
N GLU A 63 -28.37 11.42 29.78
CA GLU A 63 -27.90 12.36 28.76
C GLU A 63 -28.09 11.81 27.35
N ILE A 64 -27.84 10.51 27.16
CA ILE A 64 -28.12 9.84 25.88
C ILE A 64 -29.62 9.86 25.62
N ALA A 65 -30.47 9.51 26.58
CA ALA A 65 -31.93 9.52 26.42
C ALA A 65 -32.46 10.92 26.05
N ALA A 66 -31.92 11.98 26.66
CA ALA A 66 -32.25 13.36 26.30
C ALA A 66 -31.87 13.69 24.84
N ALA A 67 -30.71 13.21 24.38
CA ALA A 67 -30.30 13.36 22.98
C ALA A 67 -31.19 12.55 22.01
N LEU A 68 -31.81 11.46 22.47
CA LEU A 68 -32.70 10.60 21.70
C LEU A 68 -34.17 11.07 21.70
N ALA A 69 -34.52 12.06 22.53
CA ALA A 69 -35.90 12.51 22.71
C ALA A 69 -36.62 12.87 21.38
N GLY A 70 -37.83 12.35 21.18
CA GLY A 70 -38.63 12.58 19.97
C GLY A 70 -38.14 11.81 18.73
N CYS A 71 -37.32 10.78 18.90
CA CYS A 71 -37.01 9.80 17.86
C CYS A 71 -37.85 8.54 18.07
N ASP A 72 -38.22 7.88 16.97
CA ASP A 72 -38.99 6.63 16.96
C ASP A 72 -38.05 5.40 16.95
N ALA A 73 -36.83 5.56 16.42
CA ALA A 73 -35.85 4.49 16.26
C ALA A 73 -34.43 4.96 16.56
N LEU A 74 -33.59 4.03 17.03
CA LEU A 74 -32.15 4.22 17.21
C LEU A 74 -31.37 3.22 16.33
N VAL A 75 -30.42 3.72 15.54
CA VAL A 75 -29.43 2.91 14.83
C VAL A 75 -28.07 3.14 15.48
N ASN A 76 -27.50 2.07 16.02
CA ASN A 76 -26.16 2.07 16.58
C ASN A 76 -25.13 1.60 15.55
N LEU A 77 -24.34 2.55 15.05
CA LEU A 77 -23.23 2.37 14.11
C LEU A 77 -21.86 2.62 14.76
N VAL A 78 -21.82 2.81 16.09
CA VAL A 78 -20.57 3.07 16.79
C VAL A 78 -19.72 1.80 16.80
N GLY A 79 -18.49 1.91 16.32
CA GLY A 79 -17.50 0.85 16.37
C GLY A 79 -16.12 1.40 16.06
N ILE A 80 -15.12 0.81 16.69
CA ILE A 80 -13.71 1.15 16.45
C ILE A 80 -13.00 -0.08 15.87
N LYS A 81 -12.10 0.13 14.92
CA LYS A 81 -11.29 -0.95 14.32
C LYS A 81 -9.96 -1.15 15.07
N ARG A 82 -9.58 -0.16 15.86
CA ARG A 82 -8.33 -0.05 16.63
C ARG A 82 -8.62 0.74 17.91
N GLU A 83 -7.94 0.38 18.99
CA GLU A 83 -7.86 1.19 20.20
C GLU A 83 -6.78 2.26 20.01
N GLU A 84 -7.18 3.53 20.01
CA GLU A 84 -6.25 4.64 19.89
C GLU A 84 -5.83 5.13 21.28
N PRO A 85 -4.59 5.62 21.46
CA PRO A 85 -4.18 6.25 22.71
C PRO A 85 -5.14 7.41 23.06
N GLY A 86 -5.79 7.33 24.23
CA GLY A 86 -6.78 8.31 24.67
C GLY A 86 -8.17 8.19 24.02
N GLY A 87 -8.39 7.18 23.17
CA GLY A 87 -9.68 6.81 22.60
C GLY A 87 -10.46 5.80 23.45
N LEU A 88 -11.59 5.32 22.91
CA LEU A 88 -12.34 4.22 23.51
C LEU A 88 -11.58 2.90 23.37
N SER A 89 -11.65 2.04 24.39
CA SER A 89 -11.28 0.63 24.25
C SER A 89 -12.37 -0.16 23.51
N PHE A 90 -12.04 -1.35 23.04
CA PHE A 90 -13.00 -2.28 22.43
C PHE A 90 -14.12 -2.63 23.43
N GLU A 91 -13.79 -2.81 24.70
CA GLU A 91 -14.76 -3.07 25.76
C GLU A 91 -15.75 -1.91 25.89
N GLN A 92 -15.25 -0.68 25.94
CA GLN A 92 -16.09 0.51 26.09
C GLN A 92 -16.96 0.75 24.84
N ALA A 93 -16.39 0.60 23.64
CA ALA A 93 -17.06 0.90 22.39
C ALA A 93 -18.05 -0.20 21.96
N HIS A 94 -17.71 -1.47 22.16
CA HIS A 94 -18.48 -2.59 21.63
C HIS A 94 -19.33 -3.30 22.68
N VAL A 95 -19.04 -3.20 23.98
CA VAL A 95 -19.81 -3.88 25.03
C VAL A 95 -20.60 -2.87 25.87
N ALA A 96 -19.90 -1.97 26.56
CA ALA A 96 -20.54 -1.05 27.51
C ALA A 96 -21.42 0.02 26.82
N LEU A 97 -20.98 0.56 25.68
CA LEU A 97 -21.76 1.57 24.97
C LEU A 97 -23.07 1.00 24.37
N PRO A 98 -23.09 -0.15 23.68
CA PRO A 98 -24.34 -0.71 23.19
C PRO A 98 -25.36 -1.03 24.31
N GLN A 99 -24.91 -1.47 25.49
CA GLN A 99 -25.76 -1.62 26.68
C GLN A 99 -26.37 -0.28 27.12
N ARG A 100 -25.55 0.77 27.26
CA ARG A 100 -26.03 2.11 27.61
C ARG A 100 -27.01 2.67 26.57
N LEU A 101 -26.75 2.45 25.29
CA LEU A 101 -27.64 2.87 24.19
C LEU A 101 -28.99 2.15 24.24
N ALA A 102 -29.01 0.84 24.53
CA ALA A 102 -30.25 0.09 24.69
C ALA A 102 -31.08 0.60 25.88
N ALA A 103 -30.44 0.83 27.03
CA ALA A 103 -31.10 1.41 28.20
C ALA A 103 -31.61 2.84 27.94
N ALA A 104 -30.84 3.67 27.23
CA ALA A 104 -31.22 5.03 26.90
C ALA A 104 -32.34 5.12 25.87
N ALA A 105 -32.35 4.22 24.87
CA ALA A 105 -33.44 4.10 23.91
C ALA A 105 -34.77 3.83 24.63
N ARG A 106 -34.76 2.87 25.56
CA ARG A 106 -35.93 2.57 26.40
C ARG A 106 -36.38 3.77 27.23
N ALA A 107 -35.45 4.45 27.91
CA ALA A 107 -35.76 5.62 28.71
C ALA A 107 -36.33 6.78 27.86
N ALA A 108 -35.98 6.86 26.57
CA ALA A 108 -36.51 7.83 25.62
C ALA A 108 -37.81 7.40 24.94
N GLY A 109 -38.34 6.20 25.22
CA GLY A 109 -39.54 5.65 24.58
C GLY A 109 -39.34 5.22 23.13
N ILE A 110 -38.10 4.93 22.73
CA ILE A 110 -37.79 4.39 21.40
C ILE A 110 -38.22 2.92 21.36
N SER A 111 -39.05 2.57 20.37
CA SER A 111 -39.58 1.21 20.20
C SER A 111 -38.69 0.31 19.33
N ARG A 112 -37.73 0.89 18.59
CA ARG A 112 -36.92 0.18 17.60
C ARG A 112 -35.43 0.46 17.75
N LEU A 113 -34.64 -0.60 17.94
CA LEU A 113 -33.18 -0.52 18.02
C LEU A 113 -32.53 -1.41 16.96
N ILE A 114 -31.71 -0.82 16.09
CA ILE A 114 -30.88 -1.54 15.13
C ILE A 114 -29.43 -1.43 15.57
N HIS A 115 -28.78 -2.56 15.81
CA HIS A 115 -27.36 -2.62 16.17
C HIS A 115 -26.53 -3.18 15.02
N VAL A 116 -25.51 -2.43 14.58
CA VAL A 116 -24.61 -2.88 13.52
C VAL A 116 -23.33 -3.48 14.12
N SER A 117 -23.19 -4.79 13.95
CA SER A 117 -22.05 -5.57 14.39
C SER A 117 -21.10 -5.89 13.22
N VAL A 118 -20.66 -7.14 13.07
CA VAL A 118 -19.78 -7.63 12.00
C VAL A 118 -20.04 -9.12 11.78
N ALA A 119 -19.98 -9.57 10.53
CA ALA A 119 -20.10 -10.99 10.19
C ALA A 119 -18.97 -11.81 10.84
N GLY A 120 -19.26 -13.04 11.24
CA GLY A 120 -18.28 -13.92 11.88
C GLY A 120 -17.85 -13.54 13.31
N ALA A 121 -18.52 -12.59 13.97
CA ALA A 121 -18.17 -12.13 15.32
C ALA A 121 -17.97 -13.29 16.33
N ARG A 122 -18.80 -14.34 16.26
CA ARG A 122 -18.76 -15.48 17.18
C ARG A 122 -17.77 -16.60 16.78
N ALA A 123 -17.19 -16.54 15.59
CA ALA A 123 -16.40 -17.65 15.04
C ALA A 123 -14.95 -17.66 15.54
N HIS A 124 -14.41 -16.53 16.03
CA HIS A 124 -12.96 -16.38 16.27
C HIS A 124 -12.64 -15.65 17.59
N PRO A 125 -12.62 -16.33 18.75
CA PRO A 125 -12.36 -15.71 20.06
C PRO A 125 -10.93 -15.16 20.21
N ARG A 126 -10.01 -15.49 19.29
CA ARG A 126 -8.62 -14.99 19.31
C ARG A 126 -8.50 -13.55 18.82
N SER A 127 -9.52 -13.01 18.16
CA SER A 127 -9.57 -11.61 17.75
C SER A 127 -10.31 -10.81 18.81
N ALA A 128 -9.60 -9.97 19.58
CA ALA A 128 -10.21 -9.09 20.57
C ALA A 128 -11.31 -8.19 19.97
N TYR A 129 -11.14 -7.80 18.71
CA TYR A 129 -12.15 -7.05 17.95
C TYR A 129 -13.43 -7.89 17.72
N LEU A 130 -13.32 -9.11 17.19
CA LEU A 130 -14.50 -9.94 16.91
C LEU A 130 -15.17 -10.42 18.21
N ASP A 131 -14.38 -10.77 19.22
CA ASP A 131 -14.88 -11.16 20.55
C ASP A 131 -15.67 -10.02 21.21
N SER A 132 -15.11 -8.80 21.23
CA SER A 132 -15.82 -7.64 21.79
C SER A 132 -17.11 -7.32 21.04
N LYS A 133 -17.14 -7.45 19.70
CA LYS A 133 -18.36 -7.29 18.91
C LYS A 133 -19.39 -8.38 19.25
N ALA A 134 -18.98 -9.65 19.38
CA ALA A 134 -19.87 -10.75 19.76
C ALA A 134 -20.48 -10.58 21.15
N ARG A 135 -19.68 -10.15 22.13
CA ARG A 135 -20.14 -9.84 23.49
C ARG A 135 -21.12 -8.66 23.49
N GLY A 136 -20.84 -7.64 22.69
CA GLY A 136 -21.74 -6.51 22.43
C GLY A 136 -23.11 -6.93 21.89
N GLU A 137 -23.12 -7.77 20.85
CA GLU A 137 -24.35 -8.31 20.29
C GLU A 137 -25.19 -9.04 21.33
N GLN A 138 -24.55 -9.92 22.12
CA GLN A 138 -25.23 -10.67 23.17
C GLN A 138 -25.85 -9.74 24.22
N ALA A 139 -25.11 -8.70 24.61
CA ALA A 139 -25.59 -7.73 25.57
C ALA A 139 -26.81 -6.95 25.06
N VAL A 140 -26.80 -6.47 23.81
CA VAL A 140 -27.93 -5.74 23.23
C VAL A 140 -29.15 -6.65 23.02
N LEU A 141 -28.92 -7.90 22.57
CA LEU A 141 -30.00 -8.87 22.40
C LEU A 141 -30.62 -9.24 23.75
N ALA A 142 -29.83 -9.42 24.81
CA ALA A 142 -30.35 -9.71 26.15
C ALA A 142 -31.25 -8.58 26.66
N GLU A 143 -30.84 -7.32 26.48
CA GLU A 143 -31.65 -6.15 26.86
C GLU A 143 -32.97 -6.07 26.06
N GLY A 144 -32.96 -6.40 24.76
CA GLY A 144 -34.16 -6.39 23.92
C GLY A 144 -35.12 -7.57 24.16
N LEU A 145 -34.59 -8.74 24.53
CA LEU A 145 -35.38 -9.95 24.80
C LEU A 145 -35.97 -9.96 26.21
N ALA A 146 -35.34 -9.33 27.19
CA ALA A 146 -35.80 -9.36 28.58
C ALA A 146 -37.04 -8.48 28.85
N LEU A 147 -37.36 -7.53 27.98
CA LEU A 147 -38.26 -6.42 28.31
C LEU A 147 -39.33 -6.13 27.25
N ASP A 148 -39.42 -6.94 26.19
CA ASP A 148 -40.32 -6.77 25.04
C ASP A 148 -40.21 -5.43 24.26
N ASP A 149 -39.47 -4.43 24.76
CA ASP A 149 -39.29 -3.10 24.17
C ASP A 149 -37.92 -2.48 24.58
N PRO A 150 -37.06 -2.01 23.65
CA PRO A 150 -37.22 -1.93 22.19
C PRO A 150 -37.11 -3.26 21.46
N SER A 151 -37.79 -3.36 20.31
CA SER A 151 -37.56 -4.40 19.31
C SER A 151 -36.15 -4.26 18.71
N VAL A 152 -35.25 -5.17 19.10
CA VAL A 152 -33.85 -5.19 18.66
C VAL A 152 -33.69 -6.00 17.36
N THR A 153 -32.92 -5.49 16.42
CA THR A 153 -32.36 -6.25 15.29
C THR A 153 -30.85 -6.02 15.20
N VAL A 154 -30.09 -7.09 14.97
CA VAL A 154 -28.65 -7.02 14.77
C VAL A 154 -28.34 -7.24 13.29
N LEU A 155 -27.67 -6.28 12.67
CA LEU A 155 -27.10 -6.43 11.33
C LEU A 155 -25.61 -6.71 11.43
N ARG A 156 -25.13 -7.74 10.75
CA ARG A 156 -23.73 -8.18 10.72
C ARG A 156 -23.17 -8.00 9.32
N PRO A 157 -22.69 -6.79 8.98
CA PRO A 157 -22.07 -6.58 7.68
C PRO A 157 -20.80 -7.40 7.53
N GLY A 158 -20.51 -7.83 6.30
CA GLY A 158 -19.20 -8.34 5.91
C GLY A 158 -18.12 -7.24 5.93
N VAL A 159 -17.12 -7.36 5.05
CA VAL A 159 -16.15 -6.27 4.91
C VAL A 159 -16.76 -5.16 4.07
N VAL A 160 -17.13 -4.05 4.71
CA VAL A 160 -17.81 -2.93 4.04
C VAL A 160 -16.83 -2.14 3.18
N TYR A 161 -17.17 -1.94 1.90
CA TYR A 161 -16.42 -1.10 0.96
C TYR A 161 -17.31 0.00 0.36
N GLY A 162 -16.70 1.08 -0.13
CA GLY A 162 -17.44 2.21 -0.73
C GLY A 162 -16.70 3.53 -0.52
N ARG A 163 -17.27 4.63 -1.02
CA ARG A 163 -16.59 5.94 -0.94
C ARG A 163 -16.31 6.34 0.51
N GLY A 164 -15.04 6.48 0.86
CA GLY A 164 -14.56 6.76 2.22
C GLY A 164 -14.09 5.53 3.00
N ASP A 165 -14.02 4.35 2.40
CA ASP A 165 -13.53 3.14 3.06
C ASP A 165 -12.00 3.12 3.21
N ASP A 166 -11.53 2.37 4.22
CA ASP A 166 -10.10 2.21 4.50
C ASP A 166 -9.50 0.97 3.82
N LEU A 167 -10.30 -0.06 3.53
CA LEU A 167 -9.79 -1.34 3.04
C LEU A 167 -9.27 -1.18 1.61
N LEU A 168 -10.14 -0.79 0.67
CA LEU A 168 -9.78 -0.59 -0.73
C LEU A 168 -8.71 0.50 -0.84
N ARG A 169 -8.78 1.55 0.00
CA ARG A 169 -7.73 2.57 0.09
C ARG A 169 -6.38 1.99 0.49
N ASN A 170 -6.31 1.19 1.56
CA ASN A 170 -5.08 0.55 2.03
C ASN A 170 -4.53 -0.47 1.02
N LEU A 171 -5.41 -1.24 0.38
CA LEU A 171 -5.03 -2.18 -0.68
C LEU A 171 -4.50 -1.44 -1.91
N ALA A 172 -5.15 -0.36 -2.33
CA ALA A 172 -4.71 0.47 -3.45
C ALA A 172 -3.35 1.13 -3.15
N ASP A 173 -3.13 1.62 -1.93
CA ASP A 173 -1.83 2.12 -1.48
C ASP A 173 -0.75 1.03 -1.53
N GLY A 174 -1.02 -0.17 -1.02
CA GLY A 174 -0.11 -1.30 -1.06
C GLY A 174 0.25 -1.70 -2.49
N VAL A 175 -0.76 -1.83 -3.35
CA VAL A 175 -0.60 -2.20 -4.76
C VAL A 175 0.17 -1.13 -5.53
N ARG A 176 -0.12 0.17 -5.32
CA ARG A 176 0.59 1.25 -6.03
C ARG A 176 2.02 1.44 -5.53
N SER A 177 2.26 1.23 -4.24
CA SER A 177 3.57 1.47 -3.65
C SER A 177 4.60 0.43 -4.09
N ALA A 178 4.26 -0.86 -4.13
CA ALA A 178 5.21 -1.94 -4.39
C ALA A 178 4.70 -2.94 -5.45
N PRO A 179 5.59 -3.61 -6.21
CA PRO A 179 5.21 -4.66 -7.15
C PRO A 179 4.78 -5.96 -6.47
N ILE A 180 5.11 -6.11 -5.18
CA ILE A 180 4.81 -7.28 -4.37
C ILE A 180 3.98 -6.81 -3.17
N PHE A 181 2.79 -7.41 -3.00
CA PHE A 181 1.97 -7.25 -1.82
C PHE A 181 2.24 -8.41 -0.85
N PRO A 182 2.65 -8.15 0.41
CA PRO A 182 2.85 -9.19 1.40
C PRO A 182 1.49 -9.72 1.88
N GLY A 183 1.08 -10.88 1.36
CA GLY A 183 -0.17 -11.53 1.73
C GLY A 183 0.01 -12.42 2.96
N PRO A 184 -0.65 -12.14 4.11
CA PRO A 184 -0.59 -13.00 5.28
C PRO A 184 -1.03 -14.42 4.93
N ASP A 185 -0.15 -15.40 5.19
CA ASP A 185 -0.33 -16.82 4.89
C ASP A 185 -0.74 -17.09 3.41
N GLY A 186 -0.31 -16.21 2.48
CA GLY A 186 -0.62 -16.31 1.05
C GLY A 186 -1.88 -15.56 0.61
N GLY A 187 -2.56 -14.86 1.53
CA GLY A 187 -3.81 -14.16 1.27
C GLY A 187 -4.99 -15.11 1.06
N ARG A 188 -4.99 -16.26 1.76
CA ARG A 188 -5.98 -17.34 1.57
C ARG A 188 -7.29 -17.11 2.32
N ALA A 189 -7.28 -16.29 3.37
CA ALA A 189 -8.48 -16.02 4.15
C ALA A 189 -9.57 -15.40 3.27
N GLU A 190 -10.80 -15.88 3.45
CA GLU A 190 -11.95 -15.43 2.68
C GLU A 190 -12.61 -14.22 3.32
N LEU A 191 -13.02 -13.28 2.48
CA LEU A 191 -13.76 -12.08 2.83
C LEU A 191 -15.03 -12.06 1.98
N ALA A 192 -16.15 -11.66 2.57
CA ALA A 192 -17.40 -11.40 1.85
C ALA A 192 -17.62 -9.87 1.78
N PRO A 193 -17.00 -9.16 0.82
CA PRO A 193 -17.08 -7.72 0.72
C PRO A 193 -18.51 -7.27 0.38
N VAL A 194 -19.02 -6.27 1.09
CA VAL A 194 -20.38 -5.74 0.89
C VAL A 194 -20.33 -4.24 0.63
N ALA A 195 -21.13 -3.76 -0.31
CA ALA A 195 -21.18 -2.34 -0.61
C ALA A 195 -21.84 -1.57 0.55
N VAL A 196 -21.31 -0.40 0.89
CA VAL A 196 -21.85 0.41 1.99
C VAL A 196 -23.29 0.84 1.75
N GLU A 197 -23.70 1.02 0.50
CA GLU A 197 -25.09 1.37 0.20
C GLU A 197 -26.04 0.16 0.39
N ASP A 198 -25.56 -1.09 0.28
CA ASP A 198 -26.37 -2.28 0.63
C ASP A 198 -26.56 -2.39 2.15
N VAL A 199 -25.54 -2.01 2.93
CA VAL A 199 -25.66 -1.92 4.39
C VAL A 199 -26.63 -0.82 4.78
N ALA A 200 -26.58 0.33 4.08
CA ALA A 200 -27.53 1.43 4.29
C ALA A 200 -28.97 1.03 3.92
N GLU A 201 -29.14 0.31 2.81
CA GLU A 201 -30.42 -0.26 2.40
C GLU A 201 -30.96 -1.25 3.44
N ALA A 202 -30.11 -2.15 3.96
CA ALA A 202 -30.50 -3.09 5.00
C ALA A 202 -31.05 -2.39 6.26
N VAL A 203 -30.40 -1.30 6.68
CA VAL A 203 -30.87 -0.46 7.79
C VAL A 203 -32.24 0.17 7.47
N ALA A 204 -32.41 0.75 6.28
CA ALA A 204 -33.67 1.36 5.87
C ALA A 204 -34.82 0.33 5.89
N ARG A 205 -34.61 -0.86 5.33
CA ARG A 205 -35.62 -1.93 5.31
C ARG A 205 -35.97 -2.49 6.69
N CYS A 206 -35.03 -2.42 7.64
CA CYS A 206 -35.31 -2.81 9.04
C CYS A 206 -36.24 -1.83 9.78
N LEU A 207 -36.46 -0.64 9.22
CA LEU A 207 -37.31 0.43 9.76
C LEU A 207 -38.68 0.51 9.08
N GLU A 208 -38.91 -0.30 8.04
CA GLU A 208 -40.20 -0.40 7.35
C GLU A 208 -41.17 -1.28 8.17
N GLY A 209 -42.36 -0.75 8.46
CA GLY A 209 -43.26 -1.29 9.50
C GLY A 209 -43.84 -2.68 9.21
N GLU A 210 -43.93 -3.11 7.95
CA GLU A 210 -44.52 -4.41 7.58
C GLU A 210 -43.68 -5.61 8.05
N ARG A 211 -42.39 -5.40 8.32
CA ARG A 211 -41.43 -6.47 8.68
C ARG A 211 -41.02 -6.44 10.15
N GLU A 212 -41.53 -5.47 10.92
CA GLU A 212 -41.01 -5.15 12.26
C GLU A 212 -41.14 -6.30 13.26
N ALA A 213 -42.24 -7.06 13.19
CA ALA A 213 -42.46 -8.23 14.06
C ALA A 213 -41.50 -9.39 13.74
N ALA A 214 -41.24 -9.66 12.45
CA ALA A 214 -40.37 -10.75 12.00
C ALA A 214 -38.87 -10.46 12.28
N LEU A 215 -38.51 -9.19 12.46
CA LEU A 215 -37.14 -8.76 12.71
C LEU A 215 -36.76 -8.70 14.20
N ARG A 216 -37.73 -8.89 15.11
CA ARG A 216 -37.48 -8.86 16.56
C ARG A 216 -36.51 -9.97 16.97
N GLY A 217 -35.39 -9.58 17.59
CA GLY A 217 -34.32 -10.48 17.99
C GLY A 217 -33.53 -11.09 16.82
N ALA A 218 -33.83 -10.69 15.58
CA ALA A 218 -33.18 -11.25 14.40
C ALA A 218 -31.72 -10.80 14.32
N VAL A 219 -30.86 -11.73 13.88
CA VAL A 219 -29.45 -11.49 13.60
C VAL A 219 -29.23 -11.80 12.13
N ILE A 220 -28.89 -10.78 11.36
CA ILE A 220 -28.91 -10.81 9.90
C ILE A 220 -27.51 -10.47 9.39
N ASP A 221 -26.86 -11.43 8.76
CA ASP A 221 -25.61 -11.20 8.05
C ASP A 221 -25.91 -10.43 6.75
N VAL A 222 -25.24 -9.29 6.56
CA VAL A 222 -25.35 -8.44 5.37
C VAL A 222 -24.03 -8.51 4.62
N VAL A 223 -23.88 -9.55 3.81
CA VAL A 223 -22.63 -9.89 3.12
C VAL A 223 -22.80 -9.83 1.61
N GLY A 224 -21.72 -9.58 0.89
CA GLY A 224 -21.73 -9.65 -0.57
C GLY A 224 -21.96 -11.08 -1.08
N PRO A 225 -22.40 -11.23 -2.34
CA PRO A 225 -22.74 -12.54 -2.90
C PRO A 225 -21.52 -13.42 -3.20
N ALA A 226 -20.32 -12.83 -3.28
CA ALA A 226 -19.08 -13.54 -3.58
C ALA A 226 -18.17 -13.60 -2.34
N ARG A 227 -17.61 -14.79 -2.08
CA ARG A 227 -16.50 -14.98 -1.14
C ARG A 227 -15.20 -14.85 -1.91
N LEU A 228 -14.40 -13.85 -1.56
CA LEU A 228 -13.12 -13.57 -2.20
C LEU A 228 -12.00 -13.78 -1.20
N SER A 229 -10.97 -14.54 -1.61
CA SER A 229 -9.72 -14.57 -0.84
C SER A 229 -9.09 -13.16 -0.82
N LEU A 230 -8.33 -12.82 0.23
CA LEU A 230 -7.57 -11.56 0.26
C LEU A 230 -6.68 -11.41 -0.99
N ARG A 231 -6.08 -12.51 -1.47
CA ARG A 231 -5.32 -12.54 -2.73
C ARG A 231 -6.18 -12.11 -3.92
N ALA A 232 -7.38 -12.68 -4.07
CA ALA A 232 -8.29 -12.32 -5.14
C ALA A 232 -8.69 -10.84 -5.03
N LEU A 233 -9.02 -10.36 -3.83
CA LEU A 233 -9.36 -8.95 -3.60
C LEU A 233 -8.20 -7.99 -3.96
N VAL A 234 -6.95 -8.35 -3.63
CA VAL A 234 -5.77 -7.58 -4.08
C VAL A 234 -5.68 -7.53 -5.60
N HIS A 235 -5.97 -8.64 -6.29
CA HIS A 235 -5.97 -8.68 -7.75
C HIS A 235 -7.10 -7.86 -8.38
N GLU A 236 -8.31 -7.89 -7.81
CA GLU A 236 -9.42 -7.02 -8.24
C GLU A 236 -9.05 -5.54 -8.11
N VAL A 237 -8.47 -5.13 -6.97
CA VAL A 237 -7.99 -3.76 -6.76
C VAL A 237 -6.85 -3.42 -7.71
N ALA A 238 -5.94 -4.34 -7.97
CA ALA A 238 -4.83 -4.15 -8.90
C ALA A 238 -5.28 -3.97 -10.35
N ALA A 239 -6.35 -4.66 -10.76
CA ALA A 239 -6.95 -4.59 -12.08
C ALA A 239 -7.87 -3.38 -12.28
N ALA A 240 -8.41 -2.80 -11.20
CA ALA A 240 -9.30 -1.65 -11.27
C ALA A 240 -8.65 -0.46 -12.00
N PRO A 241 -9.32 0.19 -12.97
CA PRO A 241 -8.77 1.30 -13.77
C PRO A 241 -8.17 2.47 -12.95
N SER A 242 -8.73 2.78 -11.78
CA SER A 242 -8.21 3.80 -10.86
C SER A 242 -6.82 3.47 -10.28
N VAL A 243 -6.44 2.19 -10.28
CA VAL A 243 -5.16 1.66 -9.80
C VAL A 243 -4.28 1.22 -10.98
N ALA A 244 -4.78 0.24 -11.75
CA ALA A 244 -4.20 -0.33 -12.96
C ALA A 244 -2.71 -0.68 -12.82
N ARG A 245 -2.36 -1.52 -11.83
CA ARG A 245 -0.97 -1.94 -11.56
C ARG A 245 -0.81 -3.44 -11.44
N PRO A 246 0.21 -4.04 -12.08
CA PRO A 246 0.55 -5.43 -11.80
C PRO A 246 1.05 -5.54 -10.37
N CYS A 247 0.51 -6.51 -9.63
CA CYS A 247 0.90 -6.78 -8.25
C CYS A 247 0.94 -8.29 -8.02
N LEU A 248 2.07 -8.79 -7.50
CA LEU A 248 2.22 -10.16 -7.07
C LEU A 248 1.88 -10.27 -5.59
N VAL A 249 1.03 -11.22 -5.21
CA VAL A 249 0.76 -11.52 -3.80
C VAL A 249 1.75 -12.58 -3.32
N ALA A 250 2.77 -12.15 -2.59
CA ALA A 250 3.76 -13.05 -2.00
C ALA A 250 3.21 -13.68 -0.70
N PRO A 251 3.34 -15.01 -0.53
CA PRO A 251 2.96 -15.63 0.73
C PRO A 251 3.98 -15.27 1.81
N VAL A 252 3.51 -14.59 2.86
CA VAL A 252 4.32 -14.25 4.03
C VAL A 252 3.66 -14.79 5.28
N PRO A 253 4.33 -15.64 6.08
CA PRO A 253 3.78 -16.10 7.35
C PRO A 253 3.34 -14.92 8.23
N ALA A 254 2.10 -14.95 8.73
CA ALA A 254 1.54 -13.83 9.49
C ALA A 254 2.41 -13.43 10.72
N ALA A 255 3.13 -14.39 11.30
CA ALA A 255 4.06 -14.13 12.40
C ALA A 255 5.18 -13.14 12.03
N LEU A 256 5.66 -13.14 10.78
CA LEU A 256 6.68 -12.21 10.30
C LEU A 256 6.12 -10.80 10.02
N LEU A 257 4.82 -10.70 9.73
CA LEU A 257 4.16 -9.41 9.49
C LEU A 257 3.76 -8.70 10.79
N ARG A 258 3.59 -9.44 11.89
CA ARG A 258 3.11 -8.89 13.16
C ARG A 258 4.03 -7.79 13.74
N PRO A 259 5.37 -7.93 13.79
CA PRO A 259 6.24 -6.85 14.27
C PRO A 259 6.16 -5.60 13.38
N ALA A 260 6.08 -5.79 12.06
CA ALA A 260 5.94 -4.68 11.12
C ALA A 260 4.60 -3.94 11.32
N ALA A 261 3.50 -4.68 11.51
CA ALA A 261 2.19 -4.09 11.80
C ALA A 261 2.19 -3.31 13.13
N ALA A 262 2.82 -3.86 14.18
CA ALA A 262 2.94 -3.17 15.47
C ALA A 262 3.81 -1.90 15.38
N LEU A 263 4.87 -1.93 14.58
CA LEU A 263 5.70 -0.76 14.33
C LEU A 263 4.92 0.32 13.55
N LEU A 264 4.22 -0.07 12.49
CA LEU A 264 3.38 0.85 11.70
C LEU A 264 2.28 1.48 12.53
N GLU A 265 1.62 0.71 13.39
CA GLU A 265 0.57 1.20 14.28
C GLU A 265 1.10 2.24 15.29
N ARG A 266 2.34 2.06 15.78
CA ARG A 266 2.98 3.03 16.68
C ARG A 266 3.44 4.31 15.99
N LEU A 267 3.89 4.21 14.73
CA LEU A 267 4.49 5.32 14.00
C LEU A 267 3.49 6.12 13.16
N SER A 268 2.32 5.55 12.86
CA SER A 268 1.32 6.18 11.99
C SER A 268 -0.01 6.38 12.69
N ALA A 269 -0.54 7.60 12.57
CA ALA A 269 -1.92 7.90 12.93
C ALA A 269 -2.93 7.13 12.06
N ASP A 270 -2.55 6.74 10.84
CA ASP A 270 -3.39 6.01 9.89
C ASP A 270 -2.57 4.86 9.27
N PRO A 271 -2.37 3.74 10.00
CA PRO A 271 -1.54 2.63 9.54
C PRO A 271 -2.27 1.81 8.48
N LEU A 272 -1.51 1.31 7.49
CA LEU A 272 -2.05 0.41 6.46
C LEU A 272 -2.55 -0.92 7.03
N LEU A 273 -1.87 -1.39 8.08
CA LEU A 273 -2.09 -2.68 8.72
C LEU A 273 -1.77 -2.56 10.20
N THR A 274 -2.72 -2.93 11.05
CA THR A 274 -2.52 -3.11 12.49
C THR A 274 -2.41 -4.59 12.85
N PRO A 275 -1.88 -4.96 14.03
CA PRO A 275 -1.91 -6.33 14.52
C PRO A 275 -3.34 -6.90 14.61
N SER A 276 -4.33 -6.09 14.99
CA SER A 276 -5.74 -6.52 15.04
C SER A 276 -6.30 -6.82 13.64
N GLN A 277 -6.01 -5.96 12.66
CA GLN A 277 -6.39 -6.18 11.27
C GLN A 277 -5.67 -7.40 10.68
N LEU A 278 -4.41 -7.64 11.03
CA LEU A 278 -3.68 -8.82 10.58
C LEU A 278 -4.34 -10.12 11.05
N VAL A 279 -4.84 -10.17 12.29
CA VAL A 279 -5.63 -11.31 12.78
C VAL A 279 -6.92 -11.45 11.98
N LEU A 280 -7.65 -10.36 11.74
CA LEU A 280 -8.88 -10.37 10.94
C LEU A 280 -8.64 -10.89 9.51
N LEU A 281 -7.57 -10.43 8.86
CA LEU A 281 -7.16 -10.83 7.51
C LEU A 281 -6.63 -12.27 7.43
N ARG A 282 -6.36 -12.90 8.57
CA ARG A 282 -5.95 -14.31 8.65
C ARG A 282 -7.13 -15.23 8.91
N GLU A 283 -8.07 -14.83 9.75
CA GLU A 283 -9.27 -15.61 10.08
C GLU A 283 -10.35 -15.51 8.98
N GLY A 284 -10.44 -14.35 8.31
CA GLY A 284 -11.48 -14.08 7.32
C GLY A 284 -12.74 -13.45 7.92
N VAL A 285 -13.59 -12.92 7.06
CA VAL A 285 -14.87 -12.29 7.44
C VAL A 285 -15.92 -12.71 6.42
N VAL A 286 -16.63 -13.78 6.76
CA VAL A 286 -17.68 -14.38 5.92
C VAL A 286 -18.98 -14.47 6.72
N GLY A 287 -20.10 -14.60 6.02
CA GLY A 287 -21.43 -14.75 6.59
C GLY A 287 -22.39 -15.46 5.65
N ASP A 288 -23.63 -15.60 6.09
CA ASP A 288 -24.74 -16.16 5.31
C ASP A 288 -25.60 -15.04 4.69
N PRO A 289 -25.70 -14.91 3.36
CA PRO A 289 -26.54 -13.89 2.74
C PRO A 289 -28.06 -14.19 2.84
N GLU A 290 -28.47 -15.44 3.13
CA GLU A 290 -29.87 -15.86 3.07
C GLU A 290 -30.82 -15.15 4.06
N PRO A 291 -30.41 -14.84 5.31
CA PRO A 291 -31.24 -14.04 6.21
C PRO A 291 -31.58 -12.65 5.65
N ALA A 292 -30.63 -11.97 4.99
CA ALA A 292 -30.89 -10.66 4.39
C ALA A 292 -31.88 -10.76 3.23
N ARG A 293 -31.75 -11.79 2.38
CA ARG A 293 -32.72 -12.06 1.30
C ARG A 293 -34.10 -12.37 1.84
N ARG A 294 -34.23 -13.29 2.79
CA ARG A 294 -35.54 -13.74 3.28
C ARG A 294 -36.25 -12.72 4.16
N LEU A 295 -35.52 -12.04 5.05
CA LEU A 295 -36.12 -11.16 6.05
C LEU A 295 -36.17 -9.69 5.61
N LEU A 296 -35.27 -9.27 4.72
CA LEU A 296 -35.19 -7.89 4.22
C LEU A 296 -35.47 -7.79 2.73
N ASP A 297 -35.72 -8.89 2.01
CA ASP A 297 -35.85 -8.91 0.55
C ASP A 297 -34.62 -8.30 -0.18
N LEU A 298 -33.46 -8.34 0.49
CA LEU A 298 -32.26 -7.63 0.07
C LEU A 298 -31.29 -8.56 -0.67
N GLU A 299 -31.10 -8.30 -1.96
CA GLU A 299 -30.00 -8.87 -2.73
C GLU A 299 -28.82 -7.89 -2.78
N THR A 300 -27.67 -8.31 -2.26
CA THR A 300 -26.45 -7.50 -2.22
C THR A 300 -25.71 -7.52 -3.55
N ARG A 301 -25.07 -6.40 -3.90
CA ARG A 301 -24.35 -6.22 -5.16
C ARG A 301 -23.00 -6.95 -5.12
N PRO A 302 -22.58 -7.61 -6.22
CA PRO A 302 -21.24 -8.16 -6.31
C PRO A 302 -20.19 -7.03 -6.37
N LEU A 303 -19.01 -7.30 -5.82
CA LEU A 303 -17.85 -6.42 -6.01
C LEU A 303 -17.49 -6.41 -7.51
N SER A 304 -17.40 -5.22 -8.10
CA SER A 304 -17.05 -5.02 -9.50
C SER A 304 -15.96 -3.96 -9.63
N ALA A 305 -15.25 -3.95 -10.76
CA ALA A 305 -14.24 -2.92 -11.05
C ALA A 305 -14.83 -1.50 -10.98
N ALA A 306 -16.06 -1.30 -11.48
CA ALA A 306 -16.77 -0.02 -11.40
C ALA A 306 -17.03 0.42 -9.95
N ALA A 307 -17.37 -0.54 -9.08
CA ALA A 307 -17.60 -0.25 -7.66
C ALA A 307 -16.28 0.09 -6.94
N ILE A 308 -15.18 -0.59 -7.28
CA ILE A 308 -13.84 -0.27 -6.76
C ILE A 308 -13.42 1.14 -7.21
N ASP A 309 -13.61 1.48 -8.49
CA ASP A 309 -13.29 2.81 -9.01
C ASP A 309 -14.14 3.90 -8.36
N ALA A 310 -15.44 3.66 -8.15
CA ALA A 310 -16.31 4.59 -7.45
C ALA A 310 -15.86 4.80 -5.99
N ALA A 311 -15.48 3.74 -5.29
CA ALA A 311 -14.94 3.82 -3.94
C ALA A 311 -13.61 4.58 -3.87
N LEU A 312 -12.79 4.46 -4.92
CA LEU A 312 -11.47 5.09 -5.05
C LEU A 312 -11.50 6.42 -5.84
N ALA A 313 -12.66 7.01 -6.12
CA ALA A 313 -12.75 8.25 -6.91
C ALA A 313 -11.91 9.40 -6.30
N ASP A 314 -11.95 9.53 -4.97
CA ASP A 314 -11.21 10.55 -4.21
C ASP A 314 -9.84 10.05 -3.71
N PHE A 315 -9.44 8.83 -4.09
CA PHE A 315 -8.21 8.24 -3.61
C PHE A 315 -6.99 9.08 -4.00
N ARG A 316 -6.15 9.34 -3.00
CA ARG A 316 -4.84 9.95 -3.16
C ARG A 316 -3.80 9.01 -2.52
N PRO A 317 -2.80 8.54 -3.28
CA PRO A 317 -1.79 7.65 -2.72
C PRO A 317 -1.06 8.30 -1.56
N ARG A 318 -1.03 7.62 -0.41
CA ARG A 318 -0.33 8.11 0.80
C ARG A 318 1.11 7.62 0.85
N LEU A 319 1.39 6.46 0.23
CA LEU A 319 2.70 5.84 0.26
C LEU A 319 3.58 6.29 -0.90
N PRO A 320 4.88 6.53 -0.67
CA PRO A 320 5.83 6.71 -1.76
C PRO A 320 5.91 5.42 -2.57
N SER A 321 6.03 5.56 -3.89
CA SER A 321 6.23 4.39 -4.75
C SER A 321 7.67 3.86 -4.60
N LEU A 322 7.76 2.63 -4.10
CA LEU A 322 8.97 1.79 -4.00
C LEU A 322 9.24 1.03 -5.31
N ARG A 323 8.35 1.15 -6.31
CA ARG A 323 8.59 0.60 -7.63
C ARG A 323 9.80 1.30 -8.24
N LEU A 324 10.80 0.49 -8.62
CA LEU A 324 12.04 0.95 -9.23
C LEU A 324 11.80 1.73 -10.51
N LEU A 325 10.75 1.38 -11.26
CA LEU A 325 10.38 2.08 -12.48
C LEU A 325 9.05 2.81 -12.32
N PRO A 326 8.93 4.01 -12.91
CA PRO A 326 7.71 4.80 -12.85
C PRO A 326 6.59 4.07 -13.57
N ASP A 327 5.37 4.32 -13.09
CA ASP A 327 4.15 3.74 -13.63
C ASP A 327 3.70 4.33 -14.97
N PRO A 328 2.69 3.82 -15.69
CA PRO A 328 2.34 4.35 -17.00
C PRO A 328 2.11 5.87 -17.07
N ARG A 329 1.48 6.48 -16.06
CA ARG A 329 1.31 7.94 -15.99
C ARG A 329 2.60 8.63 -15.62
N ALA A 330 3.31 8.17 -14.59
CA ALA A 330 4.62 8.69 -14.16
C ALA A 330 5.73 8.44 -15.21
N SER A 331 5.55 7.44 -16.06
CA SER A 331 6.39 7.01 -17.18
C SER A 331 6.06 7.86 -18.38
N ALA A 332 4.79 8.16 -18.64
CA ALA A 332 4.39 9.17 -19.62
C ALA A 332 4.83 10.56 -19.18
N GLU A 333 4.77 10.91 -17.90
CA GLU A 333 5.31 12.15 -17.31
C GLU A 333 6.84 12.15 -17.29
N LEU A 334 7.50 11.02 -17.03
CA LEU A 334 8.96 10.93 -17.08
C LEU A 334 9.42 11.00 -18.53
N HIS A 335 8.80 10.26 -19.43
CA HIS A 335 9.04 10.35 -20.86
C HIS A 335 8.77 11.79 -21.31
N ALA A 336 7.62 12.36 -20.97
CA ALA A 336 7.33 13.76 -21.19
C ALA A 336 8.30 14.69 -20.49
N GLN A 337 8.89 14.38 -19.35
CA GLN A 337 9.86 15.27 -18.71
C GLN A 337 11.19 15.19 -19.44
N VAL A 338 11.70 13.99 -19.68
CA VAL A 338 12.91 13.77 -20.47
C VAL A 338 12.73 14.29 -21.92
N THR A 339 11.49 14.41 -22.42
CA THR A 339 11.17 14.89 -23.79
C THR A 339 10.70 16.35 -23.85
N ARG A 340 10.01 16.90 -22.83
CA ARG A 340 9.46 18.28 -22.77
C ARG A 340 10.43 19.28 -22.17
N THR A 341 11.52 18.87 -21.54
CA THR A 341 12.52 19.83 -21.03
C THR A 341 13.81 19.82 -21.85
N THR A 342 13.74 20.46 -23.01
CA THR A 342 14.88 21.24 -23.51
C THR A 342 15.40 22.24 -22.46
N ALA A 343 14.60 22.61 -21.46
CA ALA A 343 15.00 23.50 -20.36
C ALA A 343 15.72 22.83 -19.16
N ASP A 344 15.57 21.52 -18.89
CA ASP A 344 16.15 20.83 -17.70
C ASP A 344 17.12 19.70 -18.05
N PHE A 345 17.03 19.06 -19.23
CA PHE A 345 17.85 17.90 -19.59
C PHE A 345 18.69 18.07 -20.88
N GLY A 346 18.53 19.17 -21.63
CA GLY A 346 19.29 19.45 -22.86
C GLY A 346 18.71 18.74 -24.10
N PRO A 347 19.19 19.05 -25.33
CA PRO A 347 18.70 18.40 -26.53
C PRO A 347 19.07 16.91 -26.53
N VAL A 348 18.12 16.06 -26.94
CA VAL A 348 18.33 14.61 -27.03
C VAL A 348 19.44 14.32 -28.07
N PRO A 349 20.53 13.61 -27.71
CA PRO A 349 21.59 13.30 -28.67
C PRO A 349 21.03 12.52 -29.87
N SER A 350 21.56 12.74 -31.08
CA SER A 350 21.08 12.05 -32.28
C SER A 350 21.34 10.54 -32.18
N SER A 351 20.49 9.72 -32.83
CA SER A 351 20.61 8.25 -32.77
C SER A 351 21.97 7.76 -33.24
N GLY A 352 22.55 8.41 -34.26
CA GLY A 352 23.90 8.09 -34.74
C GLY A 352 25.00 8.37 -33.70
N ARG A 353 24.92 9.49 -32.96
CA ARG A 353 25.89 9.81 -31.90
C ARG A 353 25.82 8.83 -30.73
N LEU A 354 24.61 8.46 -30.31
CA LEU A 354 24.43 7.46 -29.24
C LEU A 354 24.93 6.09 -29.64
N LEU A 355 24.62 5.65 -30.87
CA LEU A 355 25.08 4.36 -31.38
C LEU A 355 26.62 4.32 -31.50
N ALA A 356 27.22 5.38 -32.05
CA ALA A 356 28.67 5.50 -32.14
C ALA A 356 29.33 5.49 -30.75
N PHE A 357 28.81 6.27 -29.80
CA PHE A 357 29.31 6.27 -28.42
C PHE A 357 29.19 4.90 -27.76
N ALA A 358 28.03 4.24 -27.88
CA ALA A 358 27.82 2.90 -27.33
C ALA A 358 28.82 1.88 -27.91
N ALA A 359 29.01 1.90 -29.24
CA ALA A 359 29.96 1.02 -29.90
C ALA A 359 31.40 1.26 -29.44
N ILE A 360 31.81 2.52 -29.30
CA ILE A 360 33.14 2.90 -28.80
C ILE A 360 33.32 2.44 -27.34
N ALA A 361 32.35 2.72 -26.46
CA ALA A 361 32.42 2.37 -25.05
C ALA A 361 32.54 0.84 -24.84
N VAL A 362 31.69 0.07 -25.51
CA VAL A 362 31.72 -1.40 -25.45
C VAL A 362 33.02 -1.95 -26.04
N ALA A 363 33.45 -1.48 -27.22
CA ALA A 363 34.68 -1.95 -27.85
C ALA A 363 35.91 -1.62 -27.00
N ALA A 364 35.98 -0.41 -26.43
CA ALA A 364 37.09 -0.01 -25.56
C ALA A 364 37.21 -0.94 -24.34
N MET A 365 36.09 -1.24 -23.69
CA MET A 365 36.06 -2.15 -22.54
C MET A 365 36.43 -3.59 -22.91
N LEU A 366 35.92 -4.08 -24.04
CA LEU A 366 36.20 -5.44 -24.52
C LEU A 366 37.66 -5.66 -24.92
N LEU A 367 38.30 -4.62 -25.47
CA LEU A 367 39.64 -4.74 -26.03
C LEU A 367 40.74 -4.39 -25.01
N ALA A 368 40.48 -3.48 -24.07
CA ALA A 368 41.47 -2.97 -23.13
C ALA A 368 42.27 -3.99 -22.30
N PRO A 369 41.72 -5.15 -21.88
CA PRO A 369 42.49 -6.17 -21.16
C PRO A 369 43.73 -6.66 -21.92
N ARG A 370 43.78 -6.50 -23.25
CA ARG A 370 44.96 -6.84 -24.07
C ARG A 370 46.17 -5.95 -23.83
N TRP A 371 45.99 -4.74 -23.32
CA TRP A 371 47.06 -3.73 -23.21
C TRP A 371 47.26 -3.20 -21.79
N ILE A 372 46.23 -3.23 -20.94
CA ILE A 372 46.31 -2.75 -19.56
C ILE A 372 45.94 -3.90 -18.61
N PRO A 373 46.92 -4.64 -18.06
CA PRO A 373 46.65 -5.84 -17.26
C PRO A 373 45.95 -5.55 -15.93
N SER A 374 46.35 -4.49 -15.23
CA SER A 374 45.77 -4.12 -13.93
C SER A 374 44.34 -3.63 -14.10
N VAL A 375 43.40 -4.26 -13.40
CA VAL A 375 41.97 -3.92 -13.45
C VAL A 375 41.71 -2.50 -12.95
N TRP A 376 42.38 -2.08 -11.87
CA TRP A 376 42.21 -0.74 -11.29
C TRP A 376 42.62 0.37 -12.26
N THR A 377 43.80 0.25 -12.87
CA THR A 377 44.28 1.28 -13.81
C THR A 377 43.51 1.23 -15.12
N ARG A 378 43.14 0.03 -15.59
CA ARG A 378 42.33 -0.17 -16.80
C ARG A 378 40.96 0.49 -16.65
N MET A 379 40.22 0.14 -15.59
CA MET A 379 38.87 0.67 -15.37
C MET A 379 38.93 2.18 -15.15
N ALA A 380 39.83 2.70 -14.30
CA ALA A 380 39.94 4.13 -14.06
C ALA A 380 40.27 4.93 -15.34
N ALA A 381 41.24 4.46 -16.15
CA ALA A 381 41.62 5.13 -17.38
C ALA A 381 40.48 5.14 -18.41
N LEU A 382 39.80 4.01 -18.58
CA LEU A 382 38.70 3.88 -19.53
C LEU A 382 37.50 4.70 -19.12
N GLU A 383 37.09 4.63 -17.86
CA GLU A 383 35.92 5.36 -17.38
C GLU A 383 36.15 6.88 -17.39
N VAL A 384 37.37 7.36 -17.09
CA VAL A 384 37.71 8.78 -17.28
C VAL A 384 37.68 9.18 -18.75
N THR A 385 38.27 8.37 -19.64
CA THR A 385 38.34 8.68 -21.08
C THR A 385 36.96 8.68 -21.72
N LEU A 386 36.15 7.66 -21.45
CA LEU A 386 34.78 7.54 -21.93
C LEU A 386 33.88 8.62 -21.33
N SER A 387 34.13 9.03 -20.09
CA SER A 387 33.43 10.16 -19.48
C SER A 387 33.73 11.47 -20.20
N ILE A 388 35.00 11.76 -20.49
CA ILE A 388 35.38 12.94 -21.28
C ILE A 388 34.72 12.89 -22.66
N LEU A 389 34.75 11.74 -23.32
CA LEU A 389 34.10 11.55 -24.62
C LEU A 389 32.59 11.81 -24.54
N ALA A 390 31.91 11.28 -23.51
CA ALA A 390 30.48 11.50 -23.29
C ALA A 390 30.18 12.99 -23.06
N LEU A 391 30.96 13.66 -22.20
CA LEU A 391 30.83 15.09 -21.91
C LEU A 391 31.00 15.96 -23.16
N LEU A 392 31.88 15.57 -24.08
CA LEU A 392 32.17 16.31 -25.31
C LEU A 392 31.21 16.03 -26.46
N THR A 393 30.64 14.82 -26.52
CA THR A 393 29.86 14.36 -27.70
C THR A 393 28.36 14.29 -27.47
N LEU A 394 27.93 14.21 -26.21
CA LEU A 394 26.54 14.07 -25.81
C LEU A 394 26.08 15.34 -25.09
N ASP A 395 25.09 16.01 -25.68
CA ASP A 395 24.57 17.31 -25.24
C ASP A 395 23.63 17.21 -24.01
N LEU A 396 24.02 16.43 -23.00
CA LEU A 396 23.27 16.29 -21.75
C LEU A 396 23.62 17.40 -20.75
N ARG A 397 22.67 17.82 -19.92
CA ARG A 397 22.94 18.73 -18.79
C ARG A 397 23.57 17.99 -17.61
N TRP A 398 24.81 17.55 -17.78
CA TRP A 398 25.59 16.78 -16.79
C TRP A 398 25.56 17.37 -15.37
N GLY A 399 25.69 18.70 -15.25
CA GLY A 399 25.63 19.39 -13.95
C GLY A 399 24.28 19.26 -13.22
N ALA A 400 23.17 19.14 -13.95
CA ALA A 400 21.86 18.91 -13.34
C ALA A 400 21.71 17.47 -12.82
N LEU A 401 22.26 16.50 -13.56
CA LEU A 401 22.24 15.07 -13.19
C LEU A 401 23.06 14.79 -11.92
N TRP A 402 24.18 15.50 -11.76
CA TRP A 402 25.10 15.41 -10.63
C TRP A 402 24.77 16.36 -9.47
N ARG A 403 23.63 17.06 -9.50
CA ARG A 403 23.27 17.99 -8.42
C ARG A 403 22.87 17.22 -7.14
N PRO A 404 23.63 17.33 -6.03
CA PRO A 404 23.31 16.63 -4.80
C PRO A 404 22.03 17.18 -4.17
N LYS A 405 21.17 16.27 -3.72
CA LYS A 405 19.97 16.58 -2.92
C LYS A 405 19.84 15.52 -1.82
N PRO A 406 19.47 15.89 -0.58
CA PRO A 406 19.32 14.93 0.53
C PRO A 406 18.42 13.74 0.18
N ALA A 407 17.30 14.00 -0.51
CA ALA A 407 16.41 12.94 -0.96
C ALA A 407 17.09 11.94 -1.93
N ARG A 408 17.99 12.39 -2.81
CA ARG A 408 18.68 11.50 -3.78
C ARG A 408 19.72 10.63 -3.07
N LEU A 409 20.42 11.19 -2.08
CA LEU A 409 21.34 10.44 -1.23
C LEU A 409 20.61 9.38 -0.40
N ALA A 410 19.47 9.74 0.20
CA ALA A 410 18.65 8.79 0.95
C ALA A 410 18.13 7.63 0.08
N TRP A 411 17.74 7.94 -1.17
CA TRP A 411 17.39 6.93 -2.17
C TRP A 411 18.57 5.99 -2.47
N GLY A 412 19.76 6.54 -2.69
CA GLY A 412 20.97 5.76 -2.93
C GLY A 412 21.34 4.85 -1.76
N LEU A 413 21.29 5.36 -0.53
CA LEU A 413 21.57 4.59 0.69
C LEU A 413 20.56 3.44 0.88
N GLY A 414 19.26 3.73 0.73
CA GLY A 414 18.21 2.71 0.85
C GLY A 414 18.35 1.61 -0.20
N ALA A 415 18.64 1.99 -1.45
CA ALA A 415 18.88 1.02 -2.52
C ALA A 415 20.16 0.19 -2.28
N ALA A 416 21.23 0.81 -1.77
CA ALA A 416 22.47 0.10 -1.45
C ALA A 416 22.23 -1.00 -0.42
N LEU A 417 21.50 -0.71 0.66
CA LEU A 417 21.19 -1.68 1.71
C LEU A 417 20.37 -2.86 1.17
N ILE A 418 19.38 -2.58 0.31
CA ILE A 418 18.56 -3.62 -0.33
C ILE A 418 19.42 -4.49 -1.27
N MET A 419 20.23 -3.86 -2.12
CA MET A 419 21.10 -4.56 -3.06
C MET A 419 22.19 -5.35 -2.35
N TRP A 420 22.71 -4.86 -1.23
CA TRP A 420 23.70 -5.55 -0.41
C TRP A 420 23.10 -6.79 0.25
N ALA A 421 21.94 -6.66 0.90
CA ALA A 421 21.21 -7.81 1.46
C ALA A 421 20.84 -8.84 0.37
N GLY A 422 20.42 -8.35 -0.81
CA GLY A 422 20.15 -9.20 -1.97
C GLY A 422 21.40 -9.93 -2.47
N ALA A 423 22.54 -9.26 -2.53
CA ALA A 423 23.81 -9.85 -2.94
C ALA A 423 24.26 -10.97 -1.97
N LEU A 424 24.07 -10.79 -0.66
CA LEU A 424 24.34 -11.84 0.33
C LEU A 424 23.44 -13.07 0.10
N GLY A 425 22.15 -12.86 -0.16
CA GLY A 425 21.21 -13.95 -0.45
C GLY A 425 21.53 -14.68 -1.76
N VAL A 426 21.87 -13.93 -2.82
CA VAL A 426 22.30 -14.51 -4.11
C VAL A 426 23.62 -15.25 -3.95
N GLY A 427 24.57 -14.71 -3.19
CA GLY A 427 25.83 -15.38 -2.87
C GLY A 427 25.62 -16.71 -2.16
N ALA A 428 24.80 -16.73 -1.11
CA ALA A 428 24.44 -17.96 -0.40
C ALA A 428 23.75 -18.98 -1.32
N ALA A 429 22.84 -18.53 -2.19
CA ALA A 429 22.16 -19.41 -3.14
C ALA A 429 23.14 -19.97 -4.20
N LEU A 430 24.05 -19.15 -4.72
CA LEU A 430 25.07 -19.58 -5.69
C LEU A 430 26.08 -20.53 -5.06
N ALA A 431 26.51 -20.31 -3.82
CA ALA A 431 27.36 -21.23 -3.08
C ALA A 431 26.70 -22.62 -2.95
N ALA A 432 25.39 -22.66 -2.70
CA ALA A 432 24.64 -23.91 -2.58
C ALA A 432 24.32 -24.58 -3.93
N LEU A 433 23.93 -23.81 -4.94
CA LEU A 433 23.36 -24.33 -6.19
C LEU A 433 24.38 -24.39 -7.35
N ALA A 434 25.42 -23.56 -7.32
CA ALA A 434 26.41 -23.42 -8.38
C ALA A 434 27.83 -23.16 -7.82
N PRO A 435 28.39 -24.08 -7.00
CA PRO A 435 29.65 -23.87 -6.29
C PRO A 435 30.85 -23.60 -7.21
N ALA A 436 30.84 -24.15 -8.44
CA ALA A 436 31.89 -23.91 -9.43
C ALA A 436 31.87 -22.48 -10.02
N LEU A 437 30.71 -21.82 -10.02
CA LEU A 437 30.61 -20.40 -10.39
C LEU A 437 30.99 -19.52 -9.19
N TRP A 438 30.62 -19.93 -7.98
CA TRP A 438 30.94 -19.24 -6.74
C TRP A 438 32.44 -19.20 -6.44
N SER A 439 33.17 -20.30 -6.68
CA SER A 439 34.62 -20.36 -6.45
C SER A 439 35.42 -19.32 -7.27
N GLN A 440 34.85 -18.84 -8.38
CA GLN A 440 35.43 -17.78 -9.20
C GLN A 440 35.26 -16.38 -8.58
N ALA A 441 34.38 -16.21 -7.59
CA ALA A 441 34.18 -14.95 -6.87
C ALA A 441 35.41 -14.56 -6.04
N ALA A 442 36.21 -15.53 -5.58
CA ALA A 442 37.43 -15.28 -4.80
C ALA A 442 38.41 -14.37 -5.55
N ALA A 443 38.54 -14.55 -6.87
CA ALA A 443 39.42 -13.74 -7.72
C ALA A 443 39.01 -12.25 -7.76
N LEU A 444 37.74 -11.91 -7.51
CA LEU A 444 37.28 -10.52 -7.42
C LEU A 444 37.79 -9.85 -6.14
N TYR A 445 37.89 -10.60 -5.05
CA TYR A 445 38.38 -10.09 -3.77
C TYR A 445 39.91 -9.94 -3.77
N ASP A 446 40.62 -10.80 -4.48
CA ASP A 446 42.08 -10.68 -4.65
C ASP A 446 42.46 -9.35 -5.33
N TRP A 447 41.61 -8.84 -6.23
CA TRP A 447 41.82 -7.52 -6.83
C TRP A 447 41.71 -6.38 -5.83
N ALA A 448 40.84 -6.50 -4.83
CA ALA A 448 40.67 -5.47 -3.81
C ALA A 448 41.89 -5.36 -2.88
N ASP A 449 42.58 -6.48 -2.65
CA ASP A 449 43.80 -6.55 -1.82
C ASP A 449 45.06 -6.09 -2.57
N ALA A 450 45.00 -5.90 -3.89
CA ALA A 450 46.15 -5.55 -4.72
C ALA A 450 46.69 -4.11 -4.49
N LEU A 451 45.93 -3.24 -3.83
CA LEU A 451 46.29 -1.86 -3.53
C LEU A 451 45.96 -1.51 -2.08
N PRO A 452 46.68 -0.56 -1.45
CA PRO A 452 46.30 -0.03 -0.14
C PRO A 452 44.87 0.52 -0.16
N LEU A 453 44.13 0.35 0.95
CA LEU A 453 42.72 0.74 1.07
C LEU A 453 42.43 2.17 0.59
N ALA A 454 43.29 3.13 0.94
CA ALA A 454 43.12 4.52 0.52
C ALA A 454 43.21 4.69 -1.01
N ALA A 455 44.11 3.96 -1.67
CA ALA A 455 44.29 4.01 -3.11
C ALA A 455 43.14 3.31 -3.85
N SER A 456 42.73 2.12 -3.40
CA SER A 456 41.58 1.42 -3.98
C SER A 456 40.27 2.17 -3.75
N ALA A 457 40.06 2.80 -2.59
CA ALA A 457 38.89 3.64 -2.33
C ALA A 457 38.83 4.89 -3.22
N ALA A 458 39.97 5.57 -3.44
CA ALA A 458 40.03 6.71 -4.34
C ALA A 458 39.74 6.31 -5.79
N LEU A 459 40.36 5.22 -6.27
CA LEU A 459 40.12 4.73 -7.62
C LEU A 459 38.69 4.22 -7.81
N LEU A 460 38.12 3.54 -6.81
CA LEU A 460 36.73 3.08 -6.83
C LEU A 460 35.77 4.25 -7.01
N ALA A 461 35.95 5.34 -6.27
CA ALA A 461 35.11 6.53 -6.42
C ALA A 461 35.17 7.13 -7.84
N VAL A 462 36.35 7.14 -8.46
CA VAL A 462 36.54 7.61 -9.84
C VAL A 462 35.88 6.67 -10.85
N ILE A 463 36.10 5.36 -10.70
CA ILE A 463 35.51 4.32 -11.56
C ILE A 463 33.99 4.39 -11.49
N VAL A 464 33.42 4.36 -10.29
CA VAL A 464 31.98 4.43 -10.06
C VAL A 464 31.40 5.72 -10.65
N ALA A 465 32.07 6.87 -10.45
CA ALA A 465 31.60 8.13 -11.04
C ALA A 465 31.57 8.09 -12.58
N GLY A 466 32.60 7.54 -13.21
CA GLY A 466 32.65 7.39 -14.66
C GLY A 466 31.61 6.39 -15.18
N GLU A 467 31.43 5.26 -14.49
CA GLU A 467 30.42 4.27 -14.87
C GLU A 467 29.00 4.83 -14.80
N GLU A 468 28.69 5.64 -13.78
CA GLU A 468 27.39 6.30 -13.69
C GLU A 468 27.19 7.30 -14.83
N LEU A 469 28.24 8.01 -15.22
CA LEU A 469 28.19 8.98 -16.32
C LEU A 469 27.99 8.27 -17.67
N VAL A 470 28.79 7.24 -17.95
CA VAL A 470 28.79 6.49 -19.21
C VAL A 470 27.55 5.60 -19.33
N TRP A 471 27.34 4.70 -18.39
CA TRP A 471 26.33 3.65 -18.54
C TRP A 471 24.93 4.16 -18.15
N ARG A 472 24.81 4.94 -17.07
CA ARG A 472 23.49 5.38 -16.57
C ARG A 472 23.09 6.73 -17.16
N GLY A 473 24.04 7.64 -17.36
CA GLY A 473 23.82 8.92 -18.02
C GLY A 473 23.67 8.77 -19.53
N ALA A 474 24.77 8.47 -20.22
CA ALA A 474 24.83 8.42 -21.68
C ALA A 474 24.06 7.25 -22.30
N LEU A 475 24.07 6.07 -21.68
CA LEU A 475 23.44 4.87 -22.23
C LEU A 475 22.15 4.43 -21.50
N GLY A 476 21.80 5.10 -20.40
CA GLY A 476 20.54 4.89 -19.67
C GLY A 476 19.55 6.01 -19.91
N LEU A 477 19.76 7.14 -19.24
CA LEU A 477 18.87 8.30 -19.28
C LEU A 477 18.68 8.85 -20.71
N ALA A 478 19.74 8.89 -21.52
CA ALA A 478 19.64 9.41 -22.90
C ALA A 478 18.81 8.53 -23.85
N LEU A 479 18.58 7.25 -23.51
CA LEU A 479 17.76 6.33 -24.29
C LEU A 479 16.27 6.38 -23.91
N VAL A 480 15.91 6.96 -22.76
CA VAL A 480 14.51 7.03 -22.28
C VAL A 480 13.54 7.66 -23.28
N PRO A 481 13.88 8.74 -24.02
CA PRO A 481 12.98 9.31 -25.03
C PRO A 481 12.69 8.36 -26.20
N ARG A 482 13.55 7.38 -26.46
CA ARG A 482 13.43 6.47 -27.61
C ARG A 482 12.82 5.13 -27.24
N LEU A 483 13.28 4.57 -26.12
CA LEU A 483 12.97 3.18 -25.72
C LEU A 483 12.02 3.11 -24.53
N GLY A 484 11.63 4.27 -23.98
CA GLY A 484 10.95 4.35 -22.70
C GLY A 484 11.84 3.91 -21.53
N PRO A 485 11.35 4.00 -20.28
CA PRO A 485 12.13 3.63 -19.10
C PRO A 485 12.62 2.18 -19.11
N TRP A 486 11.73 1.23 -19.46
CA TRP A 486 12.07 -0.19 -19.49
C TRP A 486 13.08 -0.53 -20.58
N GLY A 487 12.84 -0.07 -21.81
CA GLY A 487 13.76 -0.35 -22.91
C GLY A 487 15.13 0.29 -22.68
N ALA A 488 15.18 1.49 -22.09
CA ALA A 488 16.44 2.14 -21.69
C ALA A 488 17.18 1.36 -20.58
N THR A 489 16.49 0.93 -19.53
CA THR A 489 17.08 0.09 -18.47
C THR A 489 17.66 -1.20 -19.02
N LEU A 490 16.87 -1.94 -19.81
CA LEU A 490 17.30 -3.22 -20.38
C LEU A 490 18.47 -3.06 -21.35
N THR A 491 18.42 -2.03 -22.21
CA THR A 491 19.49 -1.78 -23.19
C THR A 491 20.79 -1.34 -22.50
N SER A 492 20.71 -0.41 -21.55
CA SER A 492 21.86 0.01 -20.73
C SER A 492 22.50 -1.17 -20.01
N ALA A 493 21.70 -1.99 -19.33
CA ALA A 493 22.18 -3.16 -18.61
C ALA A 493 22.85 -4.18 -19.54
N ALA A 494 22.26 -4.43 -20.73
CA ALA A 494 22.84 -5.32 -21.72
C ALA A 494 24.19 -4.80 -22.26
N LEU A 495 24.29 -3.51 -22.57
CA LEU A 495 25.53 -2.89 -23.04
C LEU A 495 26.61 -2.92 -21.94
N PHE A 496 26.24 -2.63 -20.70
CA PHE A 496 27.14 -2.70 -19.54
C PHE A 496 27.63 -4.12 -19.28
N THR A 497 26.74 -5.12 -19.38
CA THR A 497 27.09 -6.54 -19.27
C THR A 497 28.05 -6.96 -20.36
N LEU A 498 27.75 -6.57 -21.61
CA LEU A 498 28.58 -6.88 -22.78
C LEU A 498 29.99 -6.32 -22.61
N ALA A 499 30.11 -5.08 -22.12
CA ALA A 499 31.39 -4.44 -21.84
C ALA A 499 32.23 -5.19 -20.78
N HIS A 500 31.58 -5.91 -19.86
CA HIS A 500 32.25 -6.62 -18.77
C HIS A 500 32.56 -8.09 -19.06
N LEU A 501 32.19 -8.63 -20.23
CA LEU A 501 32.45 -10.03 -20.58
C LEU A 501 33.94 -10.39 -20.62
N SER A 502 34.82 -9.43 -20.90
CA SER A 502 36.28 -9.63 -20.90
C SER A 502 36.96 -9.11 -19.64
N SER A 503 36.22 -8.51 -18.71
CA SER A 503 36.79 -7.80 -17.56
C SER A 503 37.07 -8.72 -16.37
N GLY A 504 36.54 -9.94 -16.37
CA GLY A 504 36.64 -10.85 -15.23
C GLY A 504 35.90 -12.18 -15.40
N PRO A 505 35.69 -12.92 -14.30
CA PRO A 505 34.94 -14.17 -14.33
C PRO A 505 33.48 -13.95 -14.76
N PRO A 506 32.80 -14.95 -15.35
CA PRO A 506 31.38 -14.88 -15.75
C PRO A 506 30.43 -14.35 -14.67
N LEU A 507 30.74 -14.58 -13.39
CA LEU A 507 29.96 -14.05 -12.27
C LEU A 507 29.92 -12.50 -12.27
N LEU A 508 30.99 -11.85 -12.70
CA LEU A 508 31.05 -10.38 -12.84
C LEU A 508 30.07 -9.88 -13.91
N ALA A 509 29.91 -10.61 -15.01
CA ALA A 509 28.92 -10.27 -16.04
C ALA A 509 27.48 -10.42 -15.52
N LEU A 510 27.20 -11.47 -14.73
CA LEU A 510 25.91 -11.62 -14.06
C LEU A 510 25.64 -10.49 -13.06
N ALA A 511 26.63 -10.15 -12.24
CA ALA A 511 26.54 -9.02 -11.31
C ALA A 511 26.33 -7.70 -12.06
N ALA A 512 27.06 -7.46 -13.15
CA ALA A 512 26.91 -6.28 -14.01
C ALA A 512 25.50 -6.19 -14.61
N ALA A 513 24.91 -7.31 -15.05
CA ALA A 513 23.54 -7.32 -15.58
C ALA A 513 22.51 -6.92 -14.52
N LEU A 514 22.55 -7.55 -13.35
CA LEU A 514 21.58 -7.32 -12.28
C LEU A 514 21.76 -5.93 -11.64
N ALA A 515 22.98 -5.59 -11.25
CA ALA A 515 23.29 -4.32 -10.60
C ALA A 515 23.18 -3.16 -11.58
N GLY A 516 23.69 -3.30 -12.81
CA GLY A 516 23.57 -2.30 -13.89
C GLY A 516 22.12 -1.97 -14.23
N GLY A 517 21.24 -2.97 -14.27
CA GLY A 517 19.80 -2.77 -14.41
C GLY A 517 19.19 -2.01 -13.23
N ALA A 518 19.53 -2.39 -12.00
CA ALA A 518 19.05 -1.73 -10.79
C ALA A 518 19.50 -0.26 -10.69
N TRP A 519 20.77 0.02 -10.94
CA TRP A 519 21.33 1.38 -10.94
C TRP A 519 20.74 2.23 -12.06
N THR A 520 20.55 1.68 -13.27
CA THR A 520 19.88 2.41 -14.36
C THR A 520 18.43 2.72 -14.01
N ALA A 521 17.68 1.78 -13.45
CA ALA A 521 16.31 2.03 -12.99
C ALA A 521 16.28 3.11 -11.89
N LEU A 522 17.23 3.07 -10.95
CA LEU A 522 17.38 4.08 -9.90
C LEU A 522 17.73 5.46 -10.48
N ALA A 523 18.60 5.53 -11.49
CA ALA A 523 18.94 6.77 -12.20
C ALA A 523 17.69 7.38 -12.86
N ILE A 524 16.91 6.56 -13.56
CA ILE A 524 15.67 6.95 -14.26
C ILE A 524 14.62 7.44 -13.26
N ARG A 525 14.37 6.67 -12.20
CA ARG A 525 13.38 6.98 -11.16
C ARG A 525 13.74 8.21 -10.34
N SER A 526 15.03 8.40 -10.09
CA SER A 526 15.57 9.54 -9.38
C SER A 526 15.94 10.70 -10.31
N ARG A 527 15.86 10.56 -11.63
CA ARG A 527 16.22 11.63 -12.58
C ARG A 527 17.57 12.28 -12.24
N SER A 528 18.53 11.49 -11.76
CA SER A 528 19.81 11.95 -11.19
C SER A 528 20.82 10.82 -11.17
N LEU A 529 22.09 11.17 -11.30
CA LEU A 529 23.22 10.24 -11.14
C LEU A 529 23.68 10.14 -9.68
N ILE A 530 23.24 11.03 -8.79
CA ILE A 530 23.63 10.99 -7.37
C ILE A 530 23.07 9.76 -6.65
N ALA A 531 21.80 9.40 -6.90
CA ALA A 531 21.21 8.23 -6.26
C ALA A 531 21.91 6.92 -6.67
N PRO A 532 22.11 6.62 -7.97
CA PRO A 532 22.83 5.42 -8.35
C PRO A 532 24.32 5.50 -8.01
N PHE A 533 24.99 6.65 -8.09
CA PHE A 533 26.38 6.81 -7.64
C PHE A 533 26.56 6.43 -6.17
N SER A 534 25.75 7.01 -5.28
CA SER A 534 25.81 6.67 -3.86
C SER A 534 25.45 5.21 -3.61
N CYS A 535 24.46 4.68 -4.34
CA CYS A 535 24.09 3.27 -4.22
C CYS A 535 25.23 2.33 -4.61
N HIS A 536 25.83 2.58 -5.77
CA HIS A 536 26.89 1.79 -6.36
C HIS A 536 28.16 1.82 -5.51
N LEU A 537 28.61 3.01 -5.12
CA LEU A 537 29.80 3.18 -4.29
C LEU A 537 29.67 2.49 -2.92
N ILE A 538 28.52 2.63 -2.26
CA ILE A 538 28.26 2.00 -0.96
C ILE A 538 28.18 0.48 -1.13
N TRP A 539 27.54 -0.01 -2.19
CA TRP A 539 27.40 -1.44 -2.46
C TRP A 539 28.76 -2.10 -2.72
N ASP A 540 29.60 -1.51 -3.59
CA ASP A 540 30.94 -2.00 -3.85
C ASP A 540 31.80 -1.98 -2.59
N ALA A 541 31.83 -0.87 -1.86
CA ALA A 541 32.60 -0.76 -0.62
C ALA A 541 32.14 -1.79 0.43
N ALA A 542 30.83 -2.04 0.53
CA ALA A 542 30.29 -3.02 1.44
C ALA A 542 30.71 -4.45 1.07
N LEU A 543 30.64 -4.80 -0.22
CA LEU A 543 31.05 -6.13 -0.68
C LEU A 543 32.56 -6.33 -0.58
N LEU A 544 33.37 -5.34 -0.96
CA LEU A 544 34.83 -5.47 -0.99
C LEU A 544 35.46 -5.47 0.41
N TRP A 545 34.94 -4.64 1.34
CA TRP A 545 35.63 -4.38 2.62
C TRP A 545 34.81 -4.69 3.88
N LEU A 546 33.47 -4.61 3.86
CA LEU A 546 32.67 -4.85 5.06
C LEU A 546 32.28 -6.32 5.21
N THR A 547 31.78 -6.92 4.14
CA THR A 547 31.38 -8.33 4.10
C THR A 547 31.96 -9.03 2.88
N PRO A 548 33.30 -9.18 2.81
CA PRO A 548 33.92 -9.94 1.74
C PRO A 548 33.45 -11.39 1.84
N MET A 549 32.78 -11.88 0.80
CA MET A 549 32.16 -13.20 0.77
C MET A 549 33.20 -14.28 0.44
N ARG A 550 34.36 -14.27 1.11
CA ARG A 550 35.48 -15.20 0.85
C ARG A 550 35.23 -16.61 1.40
N GLY A 551 34.28 -16.78 2.33
CA GLY A 551 34.10 -18.01 3.11
C GLY A 551 32.68 -18.57 3.16
N PHE A 552 31.81 -18.20 2.21
CA PHE A 552 30.50 -18.86 2.02
C PHE A 552 30.65 -20.24 1.38
#